data_AF-A0A1Q7PBT4-F1
#
_entry.id   AF-A0A1Q7PBT4-F1
#
_cell.length_a   1.000
_cell.length_b   1.000
_cell.length_c   1.000
_cell.angle_alpha   90.00
_cell.angle_beta   90.00
_cell.angle_gamma   90.00
#
_symmetry.space_group_name_H-M   'P 1'
#
loop_
_entity.id
_entity.type
_entity.pdbx_description
1 polymer ?
#
loop_
_entity_poly.entity_id
_entity_poly.type
_entity_poly.pdbx_seq_one_letter_code
_entity_poly.pdbx_strand_id
1 'polypeptide(L)'
;MPPVQKLHRDLKARGLEVLLIDFREDPDRVRQTVKERGYTAPVLLDESGDVTGKVYGVWGPPTVYIVDRQGRLVGRAAGPRSWDSPAGRRFIETLLDAPATP
;
A
#
# COMPACT_ATOMS: atom_id res chain seq x y z
N MET A 1 1.80 -2.17 10.57
CA MET A 1 1.07 -3.27 9.90
C MET A 1 2.01 -4.44 9.58
N PRO A 2 2.16 -5.45 10.46
CA PRO A 2 3.02 -6.61 10.18
C PRO A 2 2.66 -7.40 8.91
N PRO A 3 1.37 -7.65 8.58
CA PRO A 3 0.96 -8.36 7.37
C PRO A 3 1.45 -7.75 6.05
N VAL A 4 1.23 -6.44 5.87
CA VAL A 4 1.59 -5.71 4.64
C VAL A 4 3.10 -5.63 4.47
N GLN A 5 3.85 -5.46 5.56
CA GLN A 5 5.30 -5.47 5.52
C GLN A 5 5.87 -6.84 5.14
N LYS A 6 5.28 -7.92 5.69
CA LYS A 6 5.65 -9.28 5.33
C LYS A 6 5.42 -9.52 3.84
N LEU A 7 4.23 -9.14 3.34
CA LEU A 7 3.90 -9.27 1.92
C LEU A 7 4.86 -8.48 1.02
N HIS A 8 5.13 -7.21 1.35
CA HIS A 8 6.07 -6.36 0.62
C HIS A 8 7.45 -7.02 0.56
N ARG A 9 8.03 -7.39 1.70
CA ARG A 9 9.36 -8.02 1.73
C ARG A 9 9.41 -9.31 0.90
N ASP A 10 8.40 -10.15 1.03
CA ASP A 10 8.40 -11.48 0.40
C ASP A 10 8.19 -11.40 -1.13
N LEU A 11 7.51 -10.36 -1.63
CA LEU A 11 7.19 -10.20 -3.07
C LEU A 11 7.94 -9.04 -3.76
N LYS A 12 8.77 -8.26 -3.04
CA LYS A 12 9.53 -7.14 -3.62
C LYS A 12 10.40 -7.58 -4.80
N ALA A 13 11.09 -8.71 -4.66
CA ALA A 13 11.93 -9.27 -5.73
C ALA A 13 11.15 -9.69 -6.99
N ARG A 14 9.83 -9.87 -6.88
CA ARG A 14 8.93 -10.16 -8.01
C ARG A 14 8.33 -8.88 -8.63
N GLY A 15 8.71 -7.71 -8.12
CA GLY A 15 8.26 -6.41 -8.61
C GLY A 15 7.03 -5.84 -7.89
N LEU A 16 6.67 -6.36 -6.72
CA LEU A 16 5.67 -5.70 -5.86
C LEU A 16 6.30 -4.51 -5.14
N GLU A 17 5.76 -3.32 -5.36
CA GLU A 17 6.05 -2.15 -4.54
C GLU A 17 4.83 -1.81 -3.67
N VAL A 18 5.10 -1.45 -2.41
CA VAL A 18 4.07 -1.02 -1.46
C VAL A 18 4.42 0.37 -0.97
N LEU A 19 3.49 1.30 -1.17
CA LEU A 19 3.60 2.66 -0.65
C LEU A 19 2.60 2.81 0.49
N LEU A 20 3.12 3.13 1.68
CA LEU A 20 2.27 3.51 2.81
C LEU A 20 2.01 5.00 2.70
N ILE A 21 0.74 5.41 2.78
CA ILE A 21 0.37 6.83 2.73
C ILE A 21 -0.18 7.19 4.09
N ASP A 22 0.46 8.14 4.75
CA ASP A 22 -0.07 8.82 5.93
C ASP A 22 -0.56 10.21 5.53
N PHE A 23 -1.60 10.71 6.18
CA PHE A 23 -2.23 11.96 5.80
C PHE A 23 -2.73 12.75 7.01
N ARG A 24 -2.61 14.08 6.93
CA ARG A 24 -2.98 15.02 8.02
C ARG A 24 -2.29 14.70 9.34
N GLU A 25 -1.03 14.26 9.28
CA GLU A 25 -0.21 13.91 10.43
C GLU A 25 1.11 14.69 10.39
N ASP A 26 1.67 14.94 11.57
CA ASP A 26 2.94 15.64 11.72
C ASP A 26 4.12 14.82 11.15
N PRO A 27 4.99 15.41 10.30
CA PRO A 27 6.11 14.69 9.70
C PRO A 27 7.08 14.06 10.70
N ASP A 28 7.34 14.68 11.85
CA ASP A 28 8.24 14.13 12.87
C ASP A 28 7.61 12.92 13.57
N ARG A 29 6.31 12.98 13.86
CA ARG A 29 5.55 11.85 14.38
C ARG A 29 5.53 10.67 13.42
N VAL A 30 5.37 10.91 12.11
CA VAL A 30 5.47 9.85 11.10
C VAL A 30 6.87 9.27 11.06
N ARG A 31 7.92 10.10 11.03
CA ARG A 31 9.32 9.64 11.05
C ARG A 31 9.64 8.78 12.28
N GLN A 32 9.18 9.19 13.45
CA GLN A 32 9.35 8.43 14.69
C GLN A 32 8.64 7.07 14.59
N THR A 33 7.39 7.06 14.16
CA THR A 33 6.59 5.82 14.01
C THR A 33 7.22 4.84 13.03
N VAL A 34 7.75 5.34 11.90
CA VAL A 34 8.46 4.52 10.90
C VAL A 34 9.68 3.83 11.52
N LYS A 35 10.48 4.57 12.30
CA LYS A 35 11.67 4.05 12.98
C LYS A 35 11.28 3.02 14.05
N GLU A 36 10.35 3.35 14.94
CA GLU A 36 9.92 2.50 16.05
C GLU A 36 9.31 1.17 15.57
N ARG A 37 8.55 1.22 14.46
CA ARG A 37 7.85 0.05 13.92
C ARG A 37 8.62 -0.69 12.83
N GLY A 38 9.82 -0.21 12.49
CA GLY A 38 10.73 -0.83 11.52
C GLY A 38 10.14 -0.95 10.11
N TYR A 39 9.44 0.08 9.63
CA TYR A 39 8.80 0.01 8.30
C TYR A 39 9.83 -0.05 7.17
N THR A 40 9.73 -1.10 6.36
CA THR A 40 10.61 -1.35 5.21
C THR A 40 10.04 -0.83 3.88
N ALA A 41 8.72 -0.61 3.85
CA ALA A 41 8.05 0.01 2.72
C ALA A 41 8.21 1.54 2.81
N PRO A 42 8.38 2.25 1.67
CA PRO A 42 8.34 3.71 1.65
C PRO A 42 7.05 4.25 2.27
N VAL A 43 7.18 5.32 3.06
CA VAL A 43 6.05 6.06 3.63
C VAL A 43 6.01 7.43 2.99
N LEU A 44 4.90 7.73 2.33
CA LEU A 44 4.57 9.02 1.75
C LEU A 44 3.67 9.79 2.71
N LEU A 45 3.83 11.11 2.73
CA LEU A 45 3.06 11.99 3.58
C LEU A 45 2.24 12.97 2.74
N ASP A 46 0.94 13.02 3.01
CA ASP A 46 0.03 14.05 2.52
C ASP A 46 -0.43 14.91 3.70
N GLU A 47 0.38 15.91 4.05
CA GLU A 47 0.12 16.79 5.21
C GLU A 47 -1.24 17.50 5.11
N SER A 48 -1.66 17.86 3.91
CA SER A 48 -2.95 18.51 3.65
C SER A 48 -4.13 17.55 3.77
N GLY A 49 -3.94 16.28 3.39
CA GLY A 49 -5.00 15.32 3.16
C GLY A 49 -5.78 15.53 1.86
N ASP A 50 -5.43 16.51 1.04
CA ASP A 50 -6.18 16.83 -0.18
C ASP A 50 -5.98 15.78 -1.26
N VAL A 51 -4.77 15.24 -1.42
CA VAL A 51 -4.52 14.15 -2.37
C VAL A 51 -5.32 12.92 -1.94
N THR A 52 -5.18 12.55 -0.68
CA THR A 52 -5.82 11.35 -0.11
C THR A 52 -7.34 11.45 -0.14
N GLY A 53 -7.88 12.59 0.31
CA GLY A 53 -9.33 12.82 0.42
C GLY A 53 -9.99 13.20 -0.89
N LYS A 54 -9.51 14.24 -1.58
CA LYS A 54 -10.19 14.80 -2.76
C LYS A 54 -9.86 14.04 -4.05
N VAL A 55 -8.60 13.69 -4.25
CA VAL A 55 -8.16 13.03 -5.50
C VAL A 55 -8.43 11.53 -5.44
N TYR A 56 -8.05 10.88 -4.35
CA TYR A 56 -8.19 9.42 -4.20
C TYR A 56 -9.53 9.01 -3.57
N GLY A 57 -10.31 9.92 -2.97
CA GLY A 57 -11.62 9.61 -2.40
C GLY A 57 -11.54 8.72 -1.16
N VAL A 58 -10.47 8.85 -0.36
CA VAL A 58 -10.32 8.13 0.91
C VAL A 58 -11.12 8.83 1.99
N TRP A 59 -12.14 8.15 2.50
CA TRP A 59 -12.96 8.63 3.61
C TRP A 59 -12.44 8.21 4.99
N GLY A 60 -11.65 7.14 5.05
CA GLY A 60 -11.08 6.67 6.30
C GLY A 60 -10.05 5.56 6.10
N PRO A 61 -9.08 5.44 7.03
CA PRO A 61 -8.12 4.36 7.01
C PRO A 61 -8.68 3.06 7.64
N PRO A 62 -8.13 1.89 7.26
CA PRO A 62 -7.27 1.70 6.12
C PRO A 62 -8.08 1.69 4.81
N THR A 63 -7.54 2.30 3.76
CA THR A 63 -8.00 2.12 2.37
C THR A 63 -6.80 1.71 1.52
N VAL A 64 -6.96 0.70 0.67
CA VAL A 64 -5.92 0.16 -0.20
C VAL A 64 -6.35 0.30 -1.65
N TYR A 65 -5.42 0.79 -2.48
CA TYR A 65 -5.54 0.82 -3.93
C TYR A 65 -4.51 -0.14 -4.52
N ILE A 66 -4.89 -0.86 -5.56
CA ILE A 66 -4.04 -1.84 -6.22
C ILE A 66 -3.94 -1.42 -7.68
N VAL A 67 -2.71 -1.13 -8.07
CA VAL A 67 -2.38 -0.66 -9.41
C VAL A 67 -1.56 -1.74 -10.10
N ASP A 68 -1.92 -2.08 -11.33
CA ASP A 68 -1.18 -3.06 -12.11
C ASP A 68 0.09 -2.46 -12.75
N ARG A 69 0.85 -3.28 -13.48
CA ARG A 69 2.10 -2.86 -14.13
C ARG A 69 1.89 -1.82 -15.24
N GLN A 70 0.67 -1.63 -15.73
CA GLN A 70 0.32 -0.62 -16.72
C GLN A 70 -0.14 0.70 -16.06
N GLY A 71 -0.10 0.79 -14.73
CA GLY A 71 -0.59 1.96 -14.01
C GLY A 71 -2.11 2.02 -13.89
N ARG A 72 -2.83 0.93 -14.18
CA ARG A 72 -4.30 0.91 -14.11
C ARG A 72 -4.74 0.50 -12.72
N LEU A 73 -5.77 1.17 -12.20
CA LEU A 73 -6.42 0.80 -10.95
C LEU A 73 -7.23 -0.49 -11.14
N VAL A 74 -6.76 -1.60 -10.58
CA VAL A 74 -7.39 -2.93 -10.69
C VAL A 74 -8.10 -3.37 -9.41
N GLY A 75 -7.93 -2.62 -8.31
CA GLY A 75 -8.62 -2.93 -7.07
C GLY A 75 -8.65 -1.76 -6.09
N ARG A 76 -9.73 -1.68 -5.32
CA ARG A 76 -9.87 -0.79 -4.16
C ARG A 76 -10.51 -1.56 -3.02
N ALA A 77 -9.97 -1.40 -1.81
CA ALA A 77 -10.53 -2.01 -0.60
C ALA A 77 -10.57 -0.99 0.52
N ALA A 78 -11.76 -0.72 1.05
CA ALA A 78 -11.94 0.02 2.30
C ALA A 78 -12.03 -0.96 3.48
N GLY A 79 -11.41 -0.59 4.60
CA GLY A 79 -11.36 -1.40 5.80
C GLY A 79 -10.22 -2.43 5.83
N PRO A 80 -9.98 -3.05 6.99
CA PRO A 80 -8.88 -3.99 7.18
C PRO A 80 -9.06 -5.23 6.33
N ARG A 81 -7.98 -5.69 5.69
CA ARG A 81 -7.92 -6.97 4.98
C ARG A 81 -6.62 -7.71 5.28
N SER A 82 -6.70 -9.03 5.36
CA SER A 82 -5.56 -9.93 5.56
C SER A 82 -4.86 -10.19 4.23
N TRP A 83 -4.08 -9.22 3.76
CA TRP A 83 -3.34 -9.32 2.50
C TRP A 83 -2.26 -10.40 2.49
N ASP A 84 -1.80 -10.82 3.67
CA ASP A 84 -0.85 -11.90 3.85
C ASP A 84 -1.49 -13.30 3.93
N SER A 85 -2.83 -13.37 3.96
CA SER A 85 -3.59 -14.63 3.87
C SER A 85 -3.35 -15.34 2.53
N PRO A 86 -3.59 -16.66 2.42
CA PRO A 86 -3.43 -17.38 1.17
C PRO A 86 -4.21 -16.77 0.00
N ALA A 87 -5.45 -16.33 0.25
CA ALA A 87 -6.28 -15.69 -0.77
C ALA A 87 -5.74 -14.31 -1.18
N GLY A 88 -5.35 -13.48 -0.21
CA GLY A 88 -4.76 -12.16 -0.47
C GLY A 88 -3.45 -12.25 -1.25
N ARG A 89 -2.57 -13.17 -0.85
CA ARG A 89 -1.32 -13.47 -1.55
C ARG A 89 -1.56 -13.91 -2.98
N ARG A 90 -2.42 -14.91 -3.18
CA ARG A 90 -2.72 -15.44 -4.52
C ARG A 90 -3.24 -14.35 -5.46
N PHE A 91 -4.07 -13.44 -4.96
CA PHE A 91 -4.55 -12.29 -5.73
C PHE A 91 -3.38 -11.40 -6.21
N ILE A 92 -2.47 -11.03 -5.30
CA ILE A 92 -1.31 -10.19 -5.66
C ILE A 92 -0.36 -10.94 -6.59
N GLU A 93 -0.10 -12.21 -6.36
CA GLU A 93 0.75 -13.04 -7.22
C GLU A 93 0.17 -13.15 -8.63
N THR A 94 -1.15 -13.29 -8.76
CA THR A 94 -1.82 -13.29 -10.08
C THR A 94 -1.56 -12.00 -10.86
N LEU A 95 -1.55 -10.85 -10.18
CA LEU A 95 -1.21 -9.56 -10.81
C LEU A 95 0.29 -9.47 -11.17
N LEU A 96 1.16 -10.09 -10.38
CA LEU A 96 2.59 -10.16 -10.66
C LEU A 96 2.95 -11.14 -11.78
N ASP A 97 2.11 -12.15 -12.03
CA ASP A 97 2.32 -13.12 -13.10
C ASP A 97 1.63 -12.70 -14.41
N ALA A 98 0.70 -11.74 -14.34
CA ALA A 98 0.11 -11.15 -15.53
C ALA A 98 1.21 -10.48 -16.39
N PRO A 99 1.26 -10.77 -17.70
CA PRO A 99 2.24 -10.17 -18.58
C PRO A 99 2.09 -8.65 -18.57
N ALA A 100 3.22 -7.95 -18.62
CA ALA A 100 3.19 -6.54 -18.97
C ALA A 100 2.68 -6.47 -20.42
N THR A 101 1.41 -6.15 -20.64
CA THR A 101 0.89 -5.94 -21.99
C THR A 101 1.75 -4.85 -22.65
N PRO A 102 2.33 -5.12 -23.84
CA PRO A 102 3.23 -4.20 -24.53
C PRO A 102 2.55 -2.90 -24.93
#